data_AF-A0A7X6SK97-F1
#
_entry.id   AF-A0A7X6SK97-F1
#
_cell.length_a   1.000
_cell.length_b   1.000
_cell.length_c   1.000
_cell.angle_alpha   90.00
_cell.angle_beta   90.00
_cell.angle_gamma   90.00
#
_symmetry.space_group_name_H-M   'P 1'
#
loop_
_entity.id
_entity.type
_entity.pdbx_description
1 polymer ?
#
loop_
_entity_poly.entity_id
_entity_poly.type
_entity_poly.pdbx_seq_one_letter_code
_entity_poly.pdbx_strand_id
1 'polypeptide(L)'
;TTAAPTTTAPANPQSGDRITINVSGHYNYAADVAVSGPGYSVASDANGPTSVTGFGTFPGRTGGTASAAVNVSKFLWWSFGSIAVNDPGAGLNNIEAPILFGPGISGSKAAASVGASWFGWNNGFVGYSINVTVADNG
;
A
#
# COMPACT_ATOMS: atom_id res chain seq x y z
N THR A 1 10.56 -23.38 -17.39
CA THR A 1 10.39 -21.93 -17.15
C THR A 1 9.33 -21.76 -16.09
N THR A 2 9.66 -21.15 -14.96
CA THR A 2 8.70 -20.89 -13.87
C THR A 2 7.96 -19.59 -14.18
N ALA A 3 6.63 -19.64 -14.29
CA ALA A 3 5.82 -18.46 -14.54
C ALA A 3 5.87 -17.52 -13.32
N ALA A 4 6.16 -16.24 -13.55
CA ALA A 4 6.06 -15.21 -12.53
C ALA A 4 4.59 -15.10 -12.07
N PRO A 5 4.31 -14.93 -10.77
CA PRO A 5 2.95 -14.73 -10.31
C PRO A 5 2.40 -13.43 -10.89
N THR A 6 1.34 -13.54 -11.70
CA THR A 6 0.56 -12.39 -12.15
C THR A 6 -0.43 -12.01 -11.05
N THR A 7 -0.17 -10.90 -10.37
CA THR A 7 -1.19 -10.24 -9.54
C THR A 7 -2.15 -9.51 -10.46
N THR A 8 -3.33 -10.10 -10.67
CA THR A 8 -4.44 -9.43 -11.35
C THR A 8 -5.00 -8.37 -10.41
N ALA A 9 -4.91 -7.09 -10.79
CA ALA A 9 -5.59 -6.03 -10.06
C ALA A 9 -7.11 -6.26 -10.11
N PRO A 10 -7.85 -6.10 -8.99
CA PRO A 10 -9.29 -6.29 -8.98
C PRO A 10 -10.00 -5.36 -10.00
N ALA A 11 -11.00 -5.89 -10.71
CA ALA A 11 -11.93 -5.06 -11.47
C ALA A 11 -12.81 -4.24 -10.50
N ASN A 12 -12.99 -2.94 -10.76
CA ASN A 12 -13.40 -1.95 -9.75
C ASN A 12 -14.80 -1.34 -10.00
N PRO A 13 -15.88 -1.86 -9.39
CA PRO A 13 -17.25 -1.35 -9.60
C PRO A 13 -17.78 -0.40 -8.51
N GLN A 14 -16.96 0.42 -7.82
CA GLN A 14 -17.42 1.23 -6.68
C GLN A 14 -17.12 2.73 -6.78
N SER A 15 -18.02 3.56 -6.21
CA SER A 15 -17.86 5.02 -6.07
C SER A 15 -16.87 5.32 -4.95
N GLY A 16 -15.67 5.84 -5.29
CA GLY A 16 -14.59 6.16 -4.35
C GLY A 16 -13.41 5.18 -4.42
N ASP A 17 -12.24 5.60 -3.94
CA ASP A 17 -11.00 4.81 -4.06
C ASP A 17 -11.06 3.49 -3.30
N ARG A 18 -10.23 2.54 -3.74
CA ARG A 18 -10.09 1.23 -3.10
C ARG A 18 -8.64 0.98 -2.73
N ILE A 19 -8.41 0.32 -1.60
CA ILE A 19 -7.08 -0.08 -1.18
C ILE A 19 -7.04 -1.56 -0.84
N THR A 20 -6.05 -2.25 -1.40
CA THR A 20 -5.66 -3.60 -1.01
C THR A 20 -4.34 -3.53 -0.26
N ILE A 21 -4.29 -4.06 0.95
CA ILE A 21 -3.11 -4.06 1.83
C ILE A 21 -2.78 -5.50 2.18
N ASN A 22 -1.50 -5.86 2.12
CA ASN A 22 -0.96 -7.09 2.67
C ASN A 22 0.29 -6.79 3.49
N VAL A 23 0.21 -7.03 4.80
CA VAL A 23 1.35 -6.96 5.72
C VAL A 23 1.74 -8.37 6.15
N SER A 24 3.01 -8.70 5.97
CA SER A 24 3.59 -10.01 6.28
C SER A 24 4.86 -9.89 7.11
N GLY A 25 5.37 -11.03 7.61
CA GLY A 25 6.52 -11.11 8.52
C GLY A 25 6.05 -11.26 9.95
N HIS A 26 6.44 -10.34 10.84
CA HIS A 26 5.98 -10.32 12.24
C HIS A 26 4.47 -10.07 12.37
N TYR A 27 3.91 -9.28 11.45
CA TYR A 27 2.48 -9.03 11.37
C TYR A 27 1.82 -9.93 10.33
N ASN A 28 0.54 -10.24 10.54
CA ASN A 28 -0.30 -10.94 9.56
C ASN A 28 -1.60 -10.16 9.35
N TYR A 29 -1.61 -9.32 8.33
CA TYR A 29 -2.71 -8.43 8.05
C TYR A 29 -3.02 -8.37 6.57
N ALA A 30 -4.30 -8.48 6.21
CA ALA A 30 -4.76 -8.22 4.87
C ALA A 30 -6.07 -7.43 4.94
N ALA A 31 -6.21 -6.46 4.06
CA ALA A 31 -7.42 -5.67 3.89
C ALA A 31 -7.66 -5.44 2.40
N ASP A 32 -8.92 -5.44 1.98
CA ASP A 32 -9.30 -5.14 0.61
C ASP A 32 -10.64 -4.40 0.60
N VAL A 33 -10.57 -3.07 0.71
CA VAL A 33 -11.68 -2.25 1.20
C VAL A 33 -11.80 -0.95 0.42
N ALA A 34 -13.04 -0.45 0.33
CA ALA A 34 -13.31 0.90 -0.13
C ALA A 34 -12.80 1.91 0.91
N VAL A 35 -12.28 3.02 0.43
CA VAL A 35 -11.63 4.06 1.22
C VAL A 35 -12.60 5.19 1.46
N SER A 36 -12.62 5.70 2.68
CA SER A 36 -13.24 6.97 3.05
C SER A 36 -12.17 8.05 3.25
N GLY A 37 -12.53 9.31 3.03
CA GLY A 37 -11.63 10.46 3.22
C GLY A 37 -11.04 10.99 1.91
N PRO A 38 -9.84 11.61 1.94
CA PRO A 38 -9.25 12.29 0.79
C PRO A 38 -8.79 11.36 -0.33
N GLY A 39 -8.57 10.07 -0.04
CA GLY A 39 -8.25 9.06 -1.06
C GLY A 39 -6.77 9.02 -1.44
N TYR A 40 -6.51 8.46 -2.62
CA TYR A 40 -5.20 8.24 -3.19
C TYR A 40 -5.15 8.77 -4.61
N SER A 41 -4.04 9.42 -4.95
CA SER A 41 -3.76 9.87 -6.30
C SER A 41 -2.59 9.09 -6.88
N VAL A 42 -2.76 8.66 -8.13
CA VAL A 42 -1.69 8.04 -8.91
C VAL A 42 -1.27 8.97 -10.03
N ALA A 43 -0.03 9.46 -9.98
CA ALA A 43 0.59 10.13 -11.13
C ALA A 43 1.27 9.10 -12.03
N SER A 44 1.22 9.33 -13.33
CA SER A 44 1.83 8.45 -14.34
C SER A 44 2.40 9.23 -15.51
N ASP A 45 3.44 8.71 -16.13
CA ASP A 45 4.01 9.18 -17.40
C ASP A 45 3.87 8.10 -18.50
N ALA A 46 4.51 8.32 -19.65
CA ALA A 46 4.50 7.36 -20.76
C ALA A 46 5.11 5.98 -20.40
N ASN A 47 5.88 5.90 -19.31
CA ASN A 47 6.53 4.69 -18.82
C ASN A 47 5.82 4.09 -17.60
N GLY A 48 4.59 4.54 -17.28
CA GLY A 48 3.77 4.01 -16.20
C GLY A 48 3.72 4.91 -14.96
N PRO A 49 3.28 4.37 -13.81
CA PRO A 49 3.15 5.14 -12.57
C PRO A 49 4.47 5.77 -12.13
N THR A 50 4.42 7.05 -11.75
CA THR A 50 5.56 7.84 -11.27
C THR A 50 5.45 8.22 -9.82
N SER A 51 4.23 8.34 -9.28
CA SER A 51 4.03 8.49 -7.83
C SER A 51 2.68 7.96 -7.39
N VAL A 52 2.63 7.51 -6.14
CA VAL A 52 1.39 7.17 -5.42
C VAL A 52 1.40 7.96 -4.12
N THR A 53 0.40 8.81 -3.94
CA THR A 53 0.30 9.65 -2.75
C THR A 53 -1.14 9.67 -2.24
N GLY A 54 -1.34 9.51 -0.94
CA GLY A 54 -2.66 9.63 -0.37
C GLY A 54 -2.80 9.11 1.04
N PHE A 55 -4.00 9.29 1.56
CA PHE A 55 -4.41 8.83 2.87
C PHE A 55 -5.87 8.38 2.82
N GLY A 56 -6.12 7.22 3.39
CA GLY A 56 -7.45 6.65 3.45
C GLY A 56 -7.78 6.10 4.82
N THR A 57 -9.02 6.29 5.26
CA THR A 57 -9.59 5.56 6.39
C THR A 57 -10.58 4.51 5.90
N PHE A 58 -10.69 3.42 6.65
CA PHE A 58 -11.58 2.31 6.32
C PHE A 58 -11.95 1.53 7.59
N PRO A 59 -13.00 0.70 7.56
CA PRO A 59 -13.34 -0.15 8.70
C PRO A 59 -12.17 -1.06 9.09
N GLY A 60 -11.79 -1.05 10.37
CA GLY A 60 -10.74 -1.92 10.91
C GLY A 60 -11.17 -3.38 10.94
N ARG A 61 -10.20 -4.31 10.92
CA ARG A 61 -10.46 -5.76 10.76
C ARG A 61 -11.29 -6.36 11.90
N THR A 62 -11.15 -5.83 13.11
CA THR A 62 -11.86 -6.29 14.31
C THR A 62 -12.87 -5.25 14.84
N GLY A 63 -13.24 -4.29 13.99
CA GLY A 63 -14.04 -3.12 14.36
C GLY A 63 -13.19 -1.86 14.55
N GLY A 64 -13.85 -0.71 14.67
CA GLY A 64 -13.17 0.59 14.74
C GLY A 64 -12.71 1.10 13.35
N THR A 65 -11.78 2.04 13.36
CA THR A 65 -11.24 2.68 12.15
C THR A 65 -9.78 2.31 11.97
N ALA A 66 -9.45 1.82 10.78
CA ALA A 66 -8.09 1.65 10.30
C ALA A 66 -7.74 2.74 9.28
N SER A 67 -6.46 2.95 9.06
CA SER A 67 -5.97 3.93 8.11
C SER A 67 -4.70 3.46 7.43
N ALA A 68 -4.51 3.91 6.20
CA ALA A 68 -3.25 3.75 5.48
C ALA A 68 -2.84 5.07 4.83
N ALA A 69 -1.54 5.31 4.81
CA ALA A 69 -0.92 6.42 4.11
C ALA A 69 0.12 5.86 3.15
N VAL A 70 0.10 6.36 1.92
CA VAL A 70 1.07 5.99 0.90
C VAL A 70 1.69 7.28 0.40
N ASN A 71 3.01 7.36 0.40
CA ASN A 71 3.73 8.45 -0.21
C ASN A 71 4.98 7.88 -0.87
N VAL A 72 4.87 7.54 -2.15
CA VAL A 72 5.93 6.87 -2.90
C VAL A 72 6.12 7.57 -4.23
N SER A 73 7.36 7.88 -4.57
CA SER A 73 7.72 8.50 -5.84
C SER A 73 8.85 7.72 -6.52
N LYS A 74 8.75 7.61 -7.84
CA LYS A 74 9.75 7.01 -8.71
C LYS A 74 10.83 8.04 -9.03
N PHE A 75 12.08 7.61 -8.99
CA PHE A 75 13.21 8.33 -9.57
C PHE A 75 14.07 7.35 -10.37
N LEU A 76 14.13 7.58 -11.68
CA LEU A 76 14.70 6.63 -12.65
C LEU A 76 14.01 5.25 -12.55
N TRP A 77 14.74 4.22 -12.17
CA TRP A 77 14.25 2.84 -11.99
C TRP A 77 14.01 2.47 -10.51
N TRP A 78 14.24 3.40 -9.58
CA TRP A 78 14.03 3.19 -8.14
C TRP A 78 12.78 3.92 -7.65
N SER A 79 12.25 3.49 -6.51
CA SER A 79 11.24 4.22 -5.75
C SER A 79 11.75 4.65 -4.38
N PHE A 80 11.15 5.73 -3.86
CA PHE A 80 11.46 6.36 -2.58
C PHE A 80 10.18 6.80 -1.88
N GLY A 81 10.20 6.82 -0.55
CA GLY A 81 9.10 7.34 0.26
C GLY A 81 8.76 6.41 1.41
N SER A 82 7.49 6.25 1.74
CA SER A 82 7.05 5.32 2.78
C SER A 82 5.60 4.85 2.60
N ILE A 83 5.30 3.74 3.28
CA ILE A 83 3.96 3.21 3.43
C ILE A 83 3.69 3.06 4.93
N ALA A 84 2.62 3.66 5.42
CA ALA A 84 2.18 3.54 6.80
C ALA A 84 0.81 2.87 6.87
N VAL A 85 0.64 1.95 7.83
CA VAL A 85 -0.61 1.25 8.09
C VAL A 85 -0.89 1.26 9.59
N ASN A 86 -2.12 1.60 9.95
CA ASN A 86 -2.58 1.60 11.32
C ASN A 86 -3.94 0.88 11.41
N ASP A 87 -3.99 -0.18 12.19
CA ASP A 87 -5.19 -0.89 12.60
C ASP A 87 -4.95 -1.45 14.02
N PRO A 88 -5.18 -0.62 15.06
CA PRO A 88 -4.92 -1.02 16.44
C PRO A 88 -5.71 -2.27 16.86
N GLY A 89 -6.92 -2.43 16.31
CA GLY A 89 -7.75 -3.61 16.55
C GLY A 89 -7.14 -4.91 16.02
N ALA A 90 -6.26 -4.81 15.01
CA ALA A 90 -5.49 -5.93 14.47
C ALA A 90 -4.04 -5.99 14.99
N GLY A 91 -3.68 -5.15 15.97
CA GLY A 91 -2.32 -5.09 16.52
C GLY A 91 -1.31 -4.31 15.68
N LEU A 92 -1.76 -3.61 14.64
CA LEU A 92 -0.95 -2.70 13.82
C LEU A 92 -1.01 -1.29 14.41
N ASN A 93 -0.11 -0.95 15.33
CA ASN A 93 -0.06 0.37 15.93
C ASN A 93 0.93 1.27 15.17
N ASN A 94 0.43 1.99 14.16
CA ASN A 94 1.22 2.92 13.34
C ASN A 94 2.53 2.34 12.79
N ILE A 95 2.45 1.22 12.07
CA ILE A 95 3.63 0.65 11.42
C ILE A 95 3.96 1.43 10.15
N GLU A 96 5.24 1.72 9.93
CA GLU A 96 5.70 2.47 8.76
C GLU A 96 6.94 1.81 8.16
N ALA A 97 6.84 1.46 6.87
CA ALA A 97 7.95 0.93 6.09
C ALA A 97 8.46 2.01 5.11
N PRO A 98 9.63 2.62 5.37
CA PRO A 98 10.28 3.47 4.39
C PRO A 98 10.77 2.66 3.18
N ILE A 99 10.81 3.33 2.05
CA ILE A 99 11.31 2.83 0.78
C ILE A 99 12.55 3.66 0.45
N LEU A 100 13.70 2.99 0.40
CA LEU A 100 14.97 3.57 -0.02
C LEU A 100 15.56 2.65 -1.09
N PHE A 101 15.59 3.11 -2.34
CA PHE A 101 15.93 2.27 -3.50
C PHE A 101 15.02 1.03 -3.60
N GLY A 102 13.71 1.25 -3.47
CA GLY A 102 12.72 0.17 -3.62
C GLY A 102 12.42 -0.16 -5.08
N PRO A 103 11.78 -1.30 -5.35
CA PRO A 103 11.33 -1.65 -6.69
C PRO A 103 10.43 -0.56 -7.26
N GLY A 104 10.40 -0.43 -8.59
CA GLY A 104 9.54 0.54 -9.28
C GLY A 104 8.06 0.34 -8.94
N ILE A 105 7.31 1.44 -8.98
CA ILE A 105 5.85 1.40 -8.85
C ILE A 105 5.29 0.64 -10.04
N SER A 106 4.45 -0.36 -9.80
CA SER A 106 3.84 -1.17 -10.86
C SER A 106 2.35 -0.84 -11.02
N GLY A 107 1.76 -1.20 -12.17
CA GLY A 107 0.35 -0.96 -12.47
C GLY A 107 0.12 0.15 -13.49
N SER A 108 -0.95 0.92 -13.29
CA SER A 108 -1.48 1.94 -14.21
C SER A 108 -1.98 3.16 -13.44
N LYS A 109 -2.41 4.21 -14.15
CA LYS A 109 -3.03 5.39 -13.53
C LYS A 109 -4.28 5.04 -12.70
N ALA A 110 -5.07 4.05 -13.12
CA ALA A 110 -6.28 3.64 -12.39
C ALA A 110 -6.00 2.74 -11.19
N ALA A 111 -4.84 2.06 -11.17
CA ALA A 111 -4.45 1.21 -10.05
C ALA A 111 -2.94 0.99 -10.01
N ALA A 112 -2.30 1.33 -8.90
CA ALA A 112 -0.85 1.23 -8.72
C ALA A 112 -0.48 0.47 -7.46
N SER A 113 0.59 -0.31 -7.55
CA SER A 113 1.09 -1.15 -6.46
C SER A 113 2.49 -0.73 -6.04
N VAL A 114 2.68 -0.65 -4.72
CA VAL A 114 3.94 -0.34 -4.05
C VAL A 114 4.19 -1.32 -2.92
N GLY A 115 5.46 -1.67 -2.72
CA GLY A 115 5.89 -2.61 -1.69
C GLY A 115 7.13 -2.11 -0.96
N ALA A 116 7.16 -2.33 0.34
CA ALA A 116 8.25 -1.96 1.21
C ALA A 116 8.52 -3.07 2.22
N SER A 117 9.79 -3.34 2.51
CA SER A 117 10.20 -4.24 3.59
C SER A 117 11.02 -3.43 4.58
N TRP A 118 10.73 -3.59 5.87
CA TRP A 118 11.40 -2.86 6.92
C TRP A 118 11.54 -3.69 8.19
N PHE A 119 12.15 -3.08 9.20
CA PHE A 119 12.24 -3.63 10.53
C PHE A 119 11.77 -2.60 11.56
N GLY A 120 11.28 -3.07 12.69
CA GLY A 120 10.84 -2.22 13.79
C GLY A 120 11.17 -2.84 15.14
N TRP A 121 10.83 -2.12 16.19
CA TRP A 121 10.92 -2.63 17.55
C TRP A 121 9.52 -2.88 18.11
N ASN A 122 9.16 -4.15 18.31
CA ASN A 122 7.90 -4.57 18.91
C ASN A 122 8.15 -5.77 19.81
N ASN A 123 8.43 -5.51 21.09
CA ASN A 123 8.95 -6.50 22.05
C ASN A 123 10.22 -7.24 21.56
N GLY A 124 11.00 -6.58 20.70
CA GLY A 124 12.18 -7.12 20.05
C GLY A 124 12.34 -6.60 18.63
N PHE A 125 13.47 -6.95 17.99
CA PHE A 125 13.71 -6.64 16.59
C PHE A 125 12.85 -7.51 15.69
N VAL A 126 11.98 -6.89 14.90
CA VAL A 126 11.01 -7.61 14.06
C VAL A 126 11.08 -7.12 12.63
N GLY A 127 11.12 -8.05 11.67
CA GLY A 127 11.03 -7.76 10.24
C GLY A 127 9.60 -7.86 9.74
N TYR A 128 9.20 -6.96 8.84
CA TYR A 128 7.89 -7.02 8.19
C TYR A 128 7.95 -6.43 6.78
N SER A 129 6.94 -6.74 5.99
CA SER A 129 6.75 -6.16 4.65
C SER A 129 5.33 -5.66 4.50
N ILE A 130 5.17 -4.52 3.84
CA ILE A 130 3.88 -3.92 3.50
C ILE A 130 3.80 -3.86 1.97
N ASN A 131 2.77 -4.48 1.39
CA ASN A 131 2.42 -4.31 -0.01
C ASN A 131 1.04 -3.65 -0.08
N VAL A 132 0.93 -2.60 -0.87
CA VAL A 132 -0.31 -1.85 -1.07
C VAL A 132 -0.59 -1.73 -2.55
N THR A 133 -1.84 -1.98 -2.94
CA THR A 133 -2.39 -1.58 -4.23
C THR A 133 -3.47 -0.55 -3.96
N VAL A 134 -3.32 0.63 -4.54
CA VAL A 134 -4.38 1.65 -4.57
C VAL A 134 -5.06 1.60 -5.91
N ALA A 135 -6.38 1.73 -5.92
CA ALA A 135 -7.17 1.97 -7.12
C ALA A 135 -7.80 3.37 -7.00
N ASP A 136 -7.37 4.26 -7.89
CA ASP A 136 -7.76 5.67 -7.96
C ASP A 136 -8.98 5.77 -8.89
N ASN A 137 -10.10 6.24 -8.35
CA ASN A 137 -11.40 6.28 -9.01
C ASN A 137 -11.87 7.71 -9.36
N GLY A 138 -11.00 8.74 -9.28
CA GLY A 138 -11.37 10.11 -9.66
C GLY A 138 -10.26 11.15 -9.53
#